data_AF-A0A536BX18-F1
#
_entry.id   AF-A0A536BX18-F1
#
_cell.length_a   1.000
_cell.length_b   1.000
_cell.length_c   1.000
_cell.angle_alpha   90.00
_cell.angle_beta   90.00
_cell.angle_gamma   90.00
#
_symmetry.space_group_name_H-M   'P 1'
#
loop_
_entity.id
_entity.type
_entity.pdbx_description
1 polymer ?
#
loop_
_entity_poly.entity_id
_entity_poly.type
_entity_poly.pdbx_seq_one_letter_code
_entity_poly.pdbx_strand_id
1 'polypeptide(L)'
;MASTPQPMGGGATEGWTLKQIGKEIPLTDSARDVLELAQRFAAQGGAATVEPVHVLCGIVFQPRNPARRALEAMGADMAQLEALRVAGGSAAPRSWKAMPIGTATRYMLNHAHREAEQLGHYRVDPLHMLLALLYKDSTPTAEILEKAGVTFYALRQYLTTPGSVSKSLRSRPLPALNGAVRVSPVFAIPLGAMIIGGVGLWSGAAPSLTLPLSILLVVGGWVTSLCIHEFGHAVIAYLGGDRSVASAGYLSLNPLKYTHPVLSIALPVVFLLIGGIGLPGGAVYLNERAIRNDRWRSFASAAGPLGNLLFAVLIGWPFLVFRGAPPFGDFHFWTALAFLVFLQISAIVLNLIPVPPFDGFGMIAPWLSIELRILASRLGMLPMLLIFFLLWQGGPVSAVFWNAIYSLTNLLNVPEYLIYLGQHQFLP
;
A
#
# COMPACT_ATOMS: atom_id res chain seq x y z
N MET A 1 -38.28 -11.33 11.93
CA MET A 1 -38.49 -10.42 10.79
C MET A 1 -37.51 -9.26 10.93
N ALA A 2 -36.37 -9.33 10.25
CA ALA A 2 -35.38 -8.25 10.24
C ALA A 2 -35.49 -7.54 8.89
N SER A 3 -35.96 -6.29 8.92
CA SER A 3 -36.04 -5.42 7.75
C SER A 3 -34.65 -5.10 7.23
N THR A 4 -34.40 -5.48 5.99
CA THR A 4 -33.17 -5.14 5.27
C THR A 4 -33.19 -3.63 4.96
N PRO A 5 -32.13 -2.86 5.24
CA PRO A 5 -32.10 -1.45 4.90
C PRO A 5 -32.11 -1.27 3.37
N GLN A 6 -33.09 -0.51 2.85
CA GLN A 6 -33.10 -0.06 1.46
C GLN A 6 -31.92 0.90 1.22
N PRO A 7 -31.07 0.67 0.19
CA PRO A 7 -30.07 1.65 -0.20
C PRO A 7 -30.75 2.78 -1.00
N MET A 8 -30.54 4.00 -0.56
CA MET A 8 -30.92 5.23 -1.25
C MET A 8 -30.10 5.36 -2.55
N GLY A 9 -30.72 5.07 -3.70
CA GLY A 9 -30.14 5.29 -5.02
C GLY A 9 -30.66 4.33 -6.09
N GLY A 10 -31.73 4.73 -6.77
CA GLY A 10 -32.37 3.99 -7.87
C GLY A 10 -33.82 3.68 -7.53
N GLY A 11 -34.75 4.53 -7.97
CA GLY A 11 -36.17 4.20 -7.94
C GLY A 11 -36.42 2.94 -8.79
N ALA A 12 -37.47 2.18 -8.48
CA ALA A 12 -37.80 0.92 -9.14
C ALA A 12 -37.94 0.99 -10.69
N THR A 13 -37.94 2.20 -11.26
CA THR A 13 -38.02 2.51 -12.69
C THR A 13 -36.69 2.89 -13.34
N GLU A 14 -35.62 3.15 -12.56
CA GLU A 14 -34.28 3.51 -13.05
C GLU A 14 -33.26 2.51 -12.51
N GLY A 15 -32.85 1.53 -13.34
CA GLY A 15 -31.86 0.53 -12.94
C GLY A 15 -30.47 1.12 -12.64
N TRP A 16 -29.50 0.26 -12.29
CA TRP A 16 -28.19 0.71 -11.80
C TRP A 16 -27.15 0.81 -12.91
N THR A 17 -26.28 1.81 -12.84
CA THR A 17 -25.08 1.84 -13.68
C THR A 17 -24.07 0.78 -13.23
N LEU A 18 -23.26 0.25 -14.15
CA LEU A 18 -22.17 -0.68 -13.81
C LEU A 18 -21.19 -0.07 -12.79
N LYS A 19 -21.00 1.25 -12.83
CA LYS A 19 -20.16 1.99 -11.86
C LYS A 19 -20.76 1.98 -10.44
N GLN A 20 -22.08 2.05 -10.29
CA GLN A 20 -22.74 1.91 -8.99
C GLN A 20 -22.60 0.49 -8.46
N ILE A 21 -22.87 -0.52 -9.29
CA ILE A 21 -22.69 -1.93 -8.93
C ILE A 21 -21.24 -2.20 -8.49
N GLY A 22 -20.25 -1.72 -9.25
CA GLY A 22 -18.84 -1.94 -8.93
C GLY A 22 -18.33 -1.24 -7.67
N LYS A 23 -19.09 -0.31 -7.07
CA LYS A 23 -18.79 0.28 -5.76
C LYS A 23 -19.26 -0.61 -4.61
N GLU A 24 -20.34 -1.36 -4.82
CA GLU A 24 -20.97 -2.20 -3.80
C GLU A 24 -20.46 -3.64 -3.88
N ILE A 25 -20.26 -4.15 -5.10
CA ILE A 25 -19.87 -5.53 -5.37
C ILE A 25 -18.46 -5.52 -5.99
N PRO A 26 -17.47 -6.17 -5.35
CA PRO A 26 -16.09 -6.17 -5.83
C PRO A 26 -15.95 -7.12 -7.03
N LEU A 27 -16.20 -6.63 -8.23
CA LEU A 27 -16.11 -7.41 -9.47
C LEU A 27 -14.64 -7.57 -9.95
N THR A 28 -14.32 -8.71 -10.56
CA THR A 28 -13.11 -8.87 -11.38
C THR A 28 -13.24 -8.13 -12.71
N ASP A 29 -12.13 -7.92 -13.42
CA ASP A 29 -12.17 -7.30 -14.76
C ASP A 29 -12.94 -8.19 -15.74
N SER A 30 -12.74 -9.50 -15.69
CA SER A 30 -13.51 -10.49 -16.47
C SER A 30 -15.02 -10.44 -16.17
N ALA A 31 -15.40 -10.25 -14.90
CA ALA A 31 -16.80 -10.04 -14.51
C ALA A 31 -17.38 -8.73 -15.05
N ARG A 32 -16.58 -7.66 -15.09
CA ARG A 32 -16.99 -6.39 -15.71
C ARG A 32 -17.16 -6.54 -17.21
N ASP A 33 -16.23 -7.19 -17.90
CA ASP A 33 -16.31 -7.45 -19.34
C ASP A 33 -17.58 -8.24 -19.71
N VAL A 34 -17.91 -9.28 -18.92
CA VAL A 34 -19.15 -10.05 -19.06
C VAL A 34 -20.39 -9.17 -18.91
N LEU A 35 -20.42 -8.27 -17.92
CA LEU A 35 -21.54 -7.37 -17.70
C LEU A 35 -21.65 -6.28 -18.78
N GLU A 36 -20.52 -5.77 -19.28
CA GLU A 36 -20.51 -4.84 -20.41
C GLU A 36 -21.03 -5.51 -21.68
N LEU A 37 -20.66 -6.77 -21.93
CA LEU A 37 -21.23 -7.55 -23.04
C LEU A 37 -22.72 -7.84 -22.83
N ALA A 38 -23.15 -8.12 -21.60
CA ALA A 38 -24.56 -8.28 -21.26
C ALA A 38 -25.37 -7.00 -21.52
N GLN A 39 -24.82 -5.82 -21.24
CA GLN A 39 -25.44 -4.54 -21.59
C GLN A 39 -25.63 -4.37 -23.10
N ARG A 40 -24.69 -4.88 -23.91
CA ARG A 40 -24.82 -4.88 -25.38
C ARG A 40 -25.92 -5.81 -25.85
N PHE A 41 -26.03 -7.01 -25.28
CA PHE A 41 -27.11 -7.95 -25.61
C PHE A 41 -28.49 -7.39 -25.23
N ALA A 42 -28.61 -6.77 -24.06
CA ALA A 42 -29.84 -6.10 -23.64
C ALA A 42 -30.23 -4.98 -24.61
N ALA A 43 -29.26 -4.16 -25.03
CA ALA A 43 -29.50 -3.09 -26.00
C ALA A 43 -29.93 -3.63 -27.37
N GLN A 44 -29.32 -4.72 -27.85
CA GLN A 44 -29.67 -5.36 -29.12
C GLN A 44 -31.06 -6.00 -29.10
N GLY A 45 -31.45 -6.60 -27.97
CA GLY A 45 -32.79 -7.19 -27.77
C GLY A 45 -33.89 -6.15 -27.50
N GLY A 46 -33.57 -4.85 -27.44
CA GLY A 46 -34.53 -3.80 -27.08
C GLY A 46 -34.99 -3.84 -25.62
N ALA A 47 -34.27 -4.53 -24.75
CA ALA A 47 -34.60 -4.62 -23.33
C ALA A 47 -34.33 -3.28 -22.62
N ALA A 48 -35.26 -2.87 -21.74
CA ALA A 48 -35.11 -1.63 -20.96
C ALA A 48 -33.99 -1.72 -19.91
N THR A 49 -33.68 -2.93 -19.44
CA THR A 49 -32.64 -3.18 -18.43
C THR A 49 -31.90 -4.49 -18.72
N VAL A 50 -30.70 -4.64 -18.17
CA VAL A 50 -29.96 -5.91 -18.20
C VAL A 50 -30.59 -6.89 -17.23
N GLU A 51 -31.18 -7.95 -17.78
CA GLU A 51 -31.70 -9.13 -17.06
C GLU A 51 -30.70 -10.30 -16.98
N PRO A 52 -30.90 -11.29 -16.08
CA PRO A 52 -29.98 -12.43 -15.90
C PRO A 52 -29.66 -13.20 -17.18
N VAL A 53 -30.62 -13.33 -18.11
CA VAL A 53 -30.41 -13.99 -19.40
C VAL A 53 -29.34 -13.29 -20.26
N HIS A 54 -29.24 -11.96 -20.18
CA HIS A 54 -28.20 -11.21 -20.89
C HIS A 54 -26.83 -11.45 -20.26
N VAL A 55 -26.76 -11.67 -18.95
CA VAL A 55 -25.51 -12.05 -18.26
C VAL A 55 -25.08 -13.45 -18.69
N LEU A 56 -26.02 -14.39 -18.82
CA LEU A 56 -25.75 -15.71 -19.40
C LEU A 56 -25.18 -15.58 -20.81
N CYS A 57 -25.79 -14.78 -21.68
CA CYS A 57 -25.23 -14.49 -23.01
C CYS A 57 -23.84 -13.86 -22.92
N GLY A 58 -23.62 -12.91 -21.99
CA GLY A 58 -22.31 -12.33 -21.72
C GLY A 58 -21.27 -13.39 -21.37
N ILE A 59 -21.61 -14.37 -20.53
CA ILE A 59 -20.73 -15.49 -20.16
C ILE A 59 -20.45 -16.39 -21.37
N VAL A 60 -21.46 -16.75 -22.16
CA VAL A 60 -21.29 -17.67 -23.30
C VAL A 60 -20.44 -17.02 -24.41
N PHE A 61 -20.70 -15.75 -24.71
CA PHE A 61 -20.11 -15.07 -25.86
C PHE A 61 -18.85 -14.27 -25.58
N GLN A 62 -18.53 -13.94 -24.32
CA GLN A 62 -17.26 -13.30 -23.99
C GLN A 62 -16.12 -14.33 -24.09
N PRO A 63 -15.19 -14.22 -25.05
CA PRO A 63 -14.15 -15.22 -25.19
C PRO A 63 -13.25 -15.28 -23.95
N ARG A 64 -12.74 -16.49 -23.63
CA ARG A 64 -11.71 -16.71 -22.60
C ARG A 64 -12.09 -16.33 -21.15
N ASN A 65 -13.37 -16.05 -20.85
CA ASN A 65 -13.77 -15.85 -19.46
C ASN A 65 -13.79 -17.19 -18.67
N PRO A 66 -13.56 -17.18 -17.35
CA PRO A 66 -13.50 -18.39 -16.54
C PRO A 66 -14.77 -19.23 -16.51
N ALA A 67 -15.96 -18.61 -16.56
CA ALA A 67 -17.22 -19.33 -16.53
C ALA A 67 -17.48 -20.10 -17.83
N ARG A 68 -17.17 -19.52 -19.00
CA ARG A 68 -17.24 -20.24 -20.27
C ARG A 68 -16.36 -21.48 -20.28
N ARG A 69 -15.12 -21.37 -19.81
CA ARG A 69 -14.21 -22.52 -19.71
C ARG A 69 -14.75 -23.61 -18.78
N ALA A 70 -15.44 -23.22 -17.70
CA ALA A 70 -16.08 -24.18 -16.81
C ALA A 70 -17.28 -24.88 -17.47
N LEU A 71 -18.09 -24.16 -18.26
CA LEU A 71 -19.15 -24.77 -19.06
C LEU A 71 -18.57 -25.82 -20.02
N GLU A 72 -17.52 -25.46 -20.76
CA GLU A 72 -16.82 -26.37 -21.68
C GLU A 72 -16.21 -27.57 -20.93
N ALA A 73 -15.58 -27.35 -19.77
CA ALA A 73 -14.97 -28.40 -18.96
C ALA A 73 -15.99 -29.37 -18.32
N MET A 74 -17.21 -28.90 -18.05
CA MET A 74 -18.32 -29.73 -17.55
C MET A 74 -19.06 -30.46 -18.68
N GLY A 75 -18.67 -30.26 -19.94
CA GLY A 75 -19.34 -30.88 -21.09
C GLY A 75 -20.72 -30.29 -21.38
N ALA A 76 -20.93 -29.01 -21.08
CA ALA A 76 -22.19 -28.34 -21.39
C ALA A 76 -22.47 -28.34 -22.90
N ASP A 77 -23.74 -28.43 -23.28
CA ASP A 77 -24.16 -28.24 -24.67
C ASP A 77 -24.00 -26.77 -25.08
N MET A 78 -22.80 -26.43 -25.54
CA MET A 78 -22.46 -25.09 -25.97
C MET A 78 -23.26 -24.66 -27.20
N ALA A 79 -23.70 -25.58 -28.06
CA ALA A 79 -24.50 -25.25 -29.23
C ALA A 79 -25.90 -24.77 -28.80
N GLN A 80 -26.50 -25.41 -27.81
CA GLN A 80 -27.77 -24.96 -27.22
C GLN A 80 -27.63 -23.59 -26.56
N LEU A 81 -26.54 -23.34 -25.82
CA LEU A 81 -26.30 -22.05 -25.17
C LEU A 81 -26.02 -20.93 -26.18
N GLU A 82 -25.31 -21.22 -27.27
CA GLU A 82 -25.04 -20.26 -28.34
C GLU A 82 -26.30 -19.95 -29.18
N ALA A 83 -27.28 -20.86 -29.23
CA ALA A 83 -28.56 -20.61 -29.88
C ALA A 83 -29.37 -19.47 -29.22
N LEU A 84 -29.08 -19.11 -27.96
CA LEU A 84 -29.69 -17.96 -27.26
C LEU A 84 -29.51 -16.64 -28.02
N ARG A 85 -28.41 -16.50 -28.79
CA ARG A 85 -28.15 -15.30 -29.61
C ARG A 85 -29.10 -15.17 -30.78
N VAL A 86 -29.58 -16.28 -31.33
CA VAL A 86 -30.46 -16.31 -32.51
C VAL A 86 -31.87 -15.82 -32.15
N ALA A 87 -32.29 -15.98 -30.89
CA ALA A 87 -33.57 -15.50 -30.39
C ALA A 87 -33.62 -13.96 -30.20
N GLY A 88 -32.47 -13.28 -30.20
CA GLY A 88 -32.37 -11.84 -29.89
C GLY A 88 -31.75 -11.02 -31.01
N GLY A 89 -32.47 -10.81 -32.12
CA GLY A 89 -32.33 -9.65 -33.02
C GLY A 89 -31.01 -9.42 -33.78
N SER A 90 -31.11 -9.08 -35.07
CA SER A 90 -29.98 -8.81 -35.98
C SER A 90 -29.42 -7.38 -35.88
N ALA A 91 -28.09 -7.29 -36.03
CA ALA A 91 -27.22 -6.12 -36.23
C ALA A 91 -27.08 -5.09 -35.09
N ALA A 92 -25.82 -4.85 -34.68
CA ALA A 92 -25.48 -3.90 -33.62
C ALA A 92 -25.67 -2.44 -34.08
N PRO A 93 -26.37 -1.59 -33.30
CA PRO A 93 -26.42 -0.15 -33.58
C PRO A 93 -25.03 0.49 -33.44
N ARG A 94 -24.68 1.41 -34.36
CA ARG A 94 -23.37 2.10 -34.44
C ARG A 94 -23.04 2.96 -33.21
N SER A 95 -24.04 3.31 -32.41
CA SER A 95 -23.89 3.88 -31.07
C SER A 95 -24.96 3.28 -30.16
N TRP A 96 -24.58 2.68 -29.03
CA TRP A 96 -25.52 2.15 -28.06
C TRP A 96 -25.34 2.83 -26.71
N LYS A 97 -26.46 3.16 -26.07
CA LYS A 97 -26.48 3.64 -24.69
C LYS A 97 -26.30 2.43 -23.78
N ALA A 98 -25.44 2.52 -22.77
CA ALA A 98 -25.28 1.44 -21.80
C ALA A 98 -26.60 1.19 -21.07
N MET A 99 -27.16 -0.01 -21.21
CA MET A 99 -28.40 -0.38 -20.54
C MET A 99 -28.17 -0.47 -19.03
N PRO A 100 -29.06 0.10 -18.20
CA PRO A 100 -28.94 -0.02 -16.76
C PRO A 100 -29.14 -1.48 -16.32
N ILE A 101 -28.48 -1.87 -15.24
CA ILE A 101 -28.62 -3.17 -14.60
C ILE A 101 -30.00 -3.26 -13.95
N GLY A 102 -30.78 -4.28 -14.29
CA GLY A 102 -32.11 -4.51 -13.73
C GLY A 102 -32.08 -5.05 -12.31
N THR A 103 -33.24 -5.05 -11.65
CA THR A 103 -33.42 -5.55 -10.27
C THR A 103 -33.03 -7.02 -10.14
N ALA A 104 -33.54 -7.89 -11.01
CA ALA A 104 -33.23 -9.33 -11.01
C ALA A 104 -31.72 -9.59 -11.16
N THR A 105 -31.04 -8.86 -12.05
CA THR A 105 -29.58 -8.97 -12.21
C THR A 105 -28.84 -8.47 -10.98
N ARG A 106 -29.27 -7.37 -10.35
CA ARG A 106 -28.67 -6.91 -9.09
C ARG A 106 -28.82 -7.96 -7.98
N TYR A 107 -29.99 -8.57 -7.85
CA TYR A 107 -30.19 -9.69 -6.91
C TYR A 107 -29.24 -10.84 -7.22
N MET A 108 -29.18 -11.31 -8.47
CA MET A 108 -28.24 -12.36 -8.89
C MET A 108 -26.78 -12.01 -8.54
N LEU A 109 -26.35 -10.77 -8.78
CA LEU A 109 -24.99 -10.32 -8.44
C LEU A 109 -24.72 -10.29 -6.93
N ASN A 110 -25.72 -9.95 -6.11
CA ASN A 110 -25.62 -10.05 -4.65
C ASN A 110 -25.50 -11.51 -4.19
N HIS A 111 -26.22 -12.44 -4.81
CA HIS A 111 -26.05 -13.87 -4.55
C HIS A 111 -24.66 -14.36 -4.96
N ALA A 112 -24.18 -13.97 -6.14
CA ALA A 112 -22.81 -14.25 -6.59
C ALA A 112 -21.77 -13.70 -5.61
N HIS A 113 -22.01 -12.52 -5.03
CA HIS A 113 -21.13 -11.95 -4.02
C HIS A 113 -21.09 -12.76 -2.73
N ARG A 114 -22.24 -13.17 -2.20
CA ARG A 114 -22.32 -14.00 -0.99
C ARG A 114 -21.64 -15.35 -1.20
N GLU A 115 -21.82 -15.98 -2.36
CA GLU A 115 -21.14 -17.24 -2.70
C GLU A 115 -19.62 -17.06 -2.79
N ALA A 116 -19.15 -15.96 -3.39
CA ALA A 116 -17.73 -15.65 -3.41
C ALA A 116 -17.17 -15.53 -1.98
N GLU A 117 -17.86 -14.84 -1.08
CA GLU A 117 -17.43 -14.70 0.31
C GLU A 117 -17.40 -16.04 1.05
N GLN A 118 -18.42 -16.89 0.87
CA GLN A 118 -18.47 -18.23 1.47
C GLN A 118 -17.32 -19.13 1.00
N LEU A 119 -16.88 -18.97 -0.25
CA LEU A 119 -15.74 -19.71 -0.82
C LEU A 119 -14.37 -19.07 -0.47
N GLY A 120 -14.35 -17.97 0.29
CA GLY A 120 -13.12 -17.24 0.62
C GLY A 120 -12.54 -16.43 -0.55
N HIS A 121 -13.38 -16.09 -1.52
CA HIS A 121 -13.04 -15.23 -2.65
C HIS A 121 -13.45 -13.78 -2.35
N TYR A 122 -12.50 -12.85 -2.47
CA TYR A 122 -12.70 -11.43 -2.18
C TYR A 122 -13.29 -10.63 -3.34
N ARG A 123 -13.45 -11.26 -4.51
CA ARG A 123 -14.01 -10.65 -5.71
C ARG A 123 -14.96 -11.59 -6.42
N VAL A 124 -16.02 -11.02 -6.99
CA VAL A 124 -17.00 -11.72 -7.83
C VAL A 124 -16.43 -11.84 -9.24
N ASP A 125 -16.25 -13.09 -9.65
CA ASP A 125 -15.79 -13.52 -10.96
C ASP A 125 -16.95 -14.16 -11.76
N PRO A 126 -16.89 -14.28 -13.10
CA PRO A 126 -17.98 -14.88 -13.88
C PRO A 126 -18.43 -16.26 -13.39
N LEU A 127 -17.56 -17.06 -12.76
CA LEU A 127 -17.95 -18.36 -12.19
C LEU A 127 -18.99 -18.23 -11.08
N HIS A 128 -18.90 -17.20 -10.26
CA HIS A 128 -19.88 -16.92 -9.20
C HIS A 128 -21.18 -16.40 -9.79
N MET A 129 -21.11 -15.62 -10.87
CA MET A 129 -22.30 -15.20 -11.62
C MET A 129 -23.00 -16.42 -12.23
N LEU A 130 -22.25 -17.33 -12.85
CA LEU A 130 -22.79 -18.58 -13.40
C LEU A 130 -23.46 -19.43 -12.32
N LEU A 131 -22.85 -19.53 -11.13
CA LEU A 131 -23.44 -20.22 -9.99
C LEU A 131 -24.74 -19.56 -9.51
N ALA A 132 -24.77 -18.22 -9.47
CA ALA A 132 -25.97 -17.48 -9.12
C ALA A 132 -27.07 -17.57 -10.18
N LEU A 133 -26.74 -17.79 -11.46
CA LEU A 133 -27.72 -18.03 -12.53
C LEU A 133 -28.43 -19.40 -12.41
N LEU A 134 -27.83 -20.35 -11.68
CA LEU A 134 -28.40 -21.66 -11.35
C LEU A 134 -29.23 -21.66 -10.05
N TYR A 135 -29.33 -20.53 -9.35
CA TYR A 135 -30.16 -20.44 -8.15
C TYR A 135 -31.65 -20.45 -8.50
N LYS A 136 -32.45 -20.97 -7.56
CA LYS A 136 -33.91 -21.13 -7.70
C LYS A 136 -34.67 -19.84 -8.02
N ASP A 137 -34.13 -18.69 -7.62
CA ASP A 137 -34.70 -17.37 -7.85
C ASP A 137 -34.42 -16.83 -9.28
N SER A 138 -33.63 -17.55 -10.07
CA SER A 138 -33.33 -17.29 -11.49
C SER A 138 -33.84 -18.43 -12.38
N THR A 139 -35.10 -18.85 -12.18
CA THR A 139 -35.73 -20.00 -12.83
C THR A 139 -35.50 -20.08 -14.34
N PRO A 140 -35.67 -19.00 -15.14
CA PRO A 140 -35.47 -19.07 -16.58
C PRO A 140 -34.04 -19.43 -16.99
N THR A 141 -33.03 -18.88 -16.32
CA THR A 141 -31.62 -19.18 -16.66
C THR A 141 -31.16 -20.51 -16.10
N ALA A 142 -31.69 -20.92 -14.94
CA ALA A 142 -31.44 -22.23 -14.36
C ALA A 142 -31.94 -23.34 -15.29
N GLU A 143 -33.17 -23.25 -15.80
CA GLU A 143 -33.72 -24.21 -16.74
C GLU A 143 -32.91 -24.33 -18.04
N ILE A 144 -32.42 -23.20 -18.57
CA ILE A 144 -31.56 -23.18 -19.77
C ILE A 144 -30.24 -23.92 -19.49
N LEU A 145 -29.60 -23.63 -18.36
CA LEU A 145 -28.33 -24.24 -17.99
C LEU A 145 -28.48 -25.73 -17.66
N GLU A 146 -29.54 -26.12 -16.96
CA GLU A 146 -29.84 -27.52 -16.63
C GLU A 146 -30.12 -28.35 -17.89
N LYS A 147 -30.87 -27.79 -18.86
CA LYS A 147 -31.09 -28.43 -20.17
C LYS A 147 -29.78 -28.59 -20.95
N ALA A 148 -28.85 -27.66 -20.81
CA ALA A 148 -27.51 -27.75 -21.39
C ALA A 148 -26.57 -28.68 -20.61
N GLY A 149 -27.06 -29.41 -19.60
CA GLY A 149 -26.29 -30.39 -18.82
C GLY A 149 -25.52 -29.81 -17.64
N VAL A 150 -25.72 -28.55 -17.29
CA VAL A 150 -24.99 -27.87 -16.20
C VAL A 150 -25.82 -27.91 -14.93
N THR A 151 -25.28 -28.53 -13.88
CA THR A 151 -25.94 -28.59 -12.57
C THR A 151 -25.25 -27.68 -11.57
N PHE A 152 -26.02 -27.18 -10.60
CA PHE A 152 -25.49 -26.41 -9.47
C PHE A 152 -24.37 -27.15 -8.73
N TYR A 153 -24.56 -28.46 -8.52
CA TYR A 153 -23.59 -29.30 -7.81
C TYR A 153 -22.26 -29.41 -8.58
N ALA A 154 -22.31 -29.69 -9.89
CA ALA A 154 -21.11 -29.80 -10.72
C ALA A 154 -20.30 -28.49 -10.73
N LEU A 155 -20.98 -27.34 -10.84
CA LEU A 155 -20.29 -26.05 -10.83
C LEU A 155 -19.70 -25.71 -9.46
N ARG A 156 -20.39 -26.06 -8.36
CA ARG A 156 -19.85 -25.86 -7.01
C ARG A 156 -18.61 -26.74 -6.77
N GLN A 157 -18.63 -27.98 -7.25
CA GLN A 157 -17.47 -28.88 -7.21
C GLN A 157 -16.31 -28.35 -8.07
N TYR A 158 -16.61 -27.80 -9.25
CA TYR A 158 -15.59 -27.14 -10.08
C TYR A 158 -14.93 -25.98 -9.33
N LEU A 159 -15.71 -25.11 -8.67
CA LEU A 159 -15.21 -23.95 -7.91
C LEU A 159 -14.32 -24.32 -6.71
N THR A 160 -14.53 -25.48 -6.10
CA THR A 160 -13.71 -25.95 -4.96
C THR A 160 -12.49 -26.77 -5.39
N THR A 161 -12.43 -27.20 -6.66
CA THR A 161 -11.31 -27.97 -7.20
C THR A 161 -10.02 -27.12 -7.21
N PRO A 162 -8.89 -27.61 -6.67
CA PRO A 162 -7.64 -26.87 -6.71
C PRO A 162 -7.20 -26.53 -8.15
N GLY A 163 -6.90 -25.25 -8.40
CA GLY A 163 -6.42 -24.77 -9.69
C GLY A 163 -7.50 -24.38 -10.72
N SER A 164 -8.77 -24.66 -10.45
CA SER A 164 -9.88 -24.24 -11.33
C SER A 164 -10.16 -22.73 -11.29
N VAL A 165 -9.78 -22.09 -10.18
CA VAL A 165 -9.97 -20.66 -9.90
C VAL A 165 -8.64 -19.94 -9.77
N SER A 166 -8.57 -18.70 -10.27
CA SER A 166 -7.39 -17.85 -10.11
C SER A 166 -7.06 -17.59 -8.64
N LYS A 167 -5.77 -17.73 -8.28
CA LYS A 167 -5.26 -17.36 -6.93
C LYS A 167 -5.58 -15.91 -6.56
N SER A 168 -5.72 -15.02 -7.55
CA SER A 168 -6.05 -13.61 -7.35
C SER A 168 -7.45 -13.34 -6.80
N LEU A 169 -8.34 -14.35 -6.77
CA LEU A 169 -9.64 -14.25 -6.10
C LEU A 169 -9.51 -14.42 -4.59
N ARG A 170 -8.55 -15.23 -4.13
CA ARG A 170 -8.28 -15.48 -2.70
C ARG A 170 -7.41 -14.40 -2.06
N SER A 171 -6.84 -13.49 -2.84
CA SER A 171 -6.12 -12.34 -2.33
C SER A 171 -7.06 -11.14 -2.16
N ARG A 172 -7.26 -10.67 -0.92
CA ARG A 172 -8.00 -9.41 -0.70
C ARG A 172 -7.22 -8.28 -1.40
N PRO A 173 -7.91 -7.44 -2.18
CA PRO A 173 -7.28 -6.33 -2.86
C PRO A 173 -6.64 -5.37 -1.86
N LEU A 174 -5.62 -4.64 -2.33
CA LEU A 174 -5.07 -3.52 -1.59
C LEU A 174 -6.12 -2.40 -1.53
N PRO A 175 -6.21 -1.71 -0.39
CA PRO A 175 -7.07 -0.53 -0.29
C PRO A 175 -6.55 0.59 -1.17
N ALA A 176 -7.45 1.42 -1.68
CA ALA A 176 -7.06 2.67 -2.32
C ALA A 176 -6.42 3.62 -1.29
N LEU A 177 -5.31 4.25 -1.67
CA LEU A 177 -4.68 5.31 -0.88
C LEU A 177 -5.33 6.69 -1.13
N ASN A 178 -6.15 6.80 -2.17
CA ASN A 178 -6.79 8.03 -2.60
C ASN A 178 -7.69 8.59 -1.49
N GLY A 179 -7.42 9.82 -1.06
CA GLY A 179 -8.14 10.51 0.02
C GLY A 179 -7.64 10.18 1.44
N ALA A 180 -6.90 9.08 1.62
CA ALA A 180 -6.27 8.70 2.89
C ALA A 180 -4.93 9.42 3.10
N VAL A 181 -4.13 9.53 2.03
CA VAL A 181 -2.84 10.23 2.05
C VAL A 181 -3.05 11.72 1.79
N ARG A 182 -2.40 12.57 2.59
CA ARG A 182 -2.38 14.03 2.42
C ARG A 182 -0.97 14.56 2.69
N VAL A 183 -0.64 15.74 2.21
CA VAL A 183 0.59 16.44 2.60
C VAL A 183 0.19 17.60 3.49
N SER A 184 0.61 17.57 4.75
CA SER A 184 0.36 18.65 5.70
C SER A 184 1.19 19.89 5.37
N PRO A 185 0.64 21.11 5.45
CA PRO A 185 1.42 22.34 5.35
C PRO A 185 2.57 22.42 6.36
N VAL A 186 2.42 21.78 7.53
CA VAL A 186 3.47 21.71 8.56
C VAL A 186 4.72 20.99 8.06
N PHE A 187 4.58 20.02 7.15
CA PHE A 187 5.72 19.33 6.54
C PHE A 187 6.59 20.26 5.68
N ALA A 188 6.02 21.35 5.16
CA ALA A 188 6.77 22.33 4.39
C ALA A 188 7.79 23.10 5.24
N ILE A 189 7.65 23.12 6.58
CA ILE A 189 8.57 23.81 7.49
C ILE A 189 9.96 23.16 7.50
N PRO A 190 10.13 21.88 7.89
CA PRO A 190 11.45 21.24 7.88
C PRO A 190 12.02 21.12 6.46
N LEU A 191 11.17 20.85 5.46
CA LEU A 191 11.59 20.80 4.06
C LEU A 191 12.07 22.17 3.55
N GLY A 192 11.36 23.24 3.91
CA GLY A 192 11.73 24.60 3.59
C GLY A 192 13.03 25.02 4.28
N ALA A 193 13.23 24.68 5.56
CA ALA A 193 14.48 24.90 6.27
C ALA A 193 15.65 24.19 5.58
N MET A 194 15.47 22.92 5.18
CA MET A 194 16.47 22.17 4.43
C MET A 194 16.87 22.86 3.12
N ILE A 195 15.88 23.31 2.34
CA ILE A 195 16.10 23.99 1.06
C ILE A 195 16.77 25.35 1.25
N ILE A 196 16.31 26.16 2.22
CA ILE A 196 16.88 27.48 2.50
C ILE A 196 18.34 27.35 2.95
N GLY A 197 18.62 26.42 3.88
CA GLY A 197 19.99 26.14 4.33
C GLY A 197 20.88 25.68 3.17
N GLY A 198 20.38 24.76 2.35
CA GLY A 198 21.10 24.25 1.17
C GLY A 198 21.41 25.33 0.14
N VAL A 199 20.41 26.11 -0.29
CA VAL A 199 20.59 27.19 -1.27
C VAL A 199 21.49 28.30 -0.71
N GLY A 200 21.32 28.65 0.57
CA GLY A 200 22.15 29.65 1.23
C GLY A 200 23.61 29.25 1.25
N LEU A 201 23.92 28.03 1.72
CA LEU A 201 25.28 27.49 1.70
C LEU A 201 25.82 27.44 0.28
N TRP A 202 25.07 26.85 -0.65
CA TRP A 202 25.48 26.70 -2.04
C TRP A 202 25.92 28.01 -2.70
N SER A 203 25.22 29.11 -2.40
CA SER A 203 25.50 30.43 -2.96
C SER A 203 26.82 31.05 -2.46
N GLY A 204 27.27 30.69 -1.25
CA GLY A 204 28.42 31.33 -0.59
C GLY A 204 28.23 32.83 -0.30
N ALA A 205 27.04 33.40 -0.48
CA ALA A 205 26.81 34.84 -0.47
C ALA A 205 26.91 35.48 0.93
N ALA A 206 26.74 34.70 2.00
CA ALA A 206 26.77 35.17 3.37
C ALA A 206 27.64 34.26 4.27
N PRO A 207 28.98 34.40 4.23
CA PRO A 207 29.89 33.56 5.02
C PRO A 207 29.68 33.64 6.54
N SER A 208 29.16 34.76 7.05
CA SER A 208 28.80 34.92 8.46
C SER A 208 27.62 34.05 8.89
N LEU A 209 26.83 33.54 7.93
CA LEU A 209 25.66 32.70 8.16
C LEU A 209 25.93 31.21 7.91
N THR A 210 27.19 30.79 7.70
CA THR A 210 27.52 29.38 7.44
C THR A 210 26.98 28.44 8.51
N LEU A 211 27.20 28.74 9.81
CA LEU A 211 26.69 27.92 10.91
C LEU A 211 25.15 27.81 10.90
N PRO A 212 24.36 28.90 10.94
CA PRO A 212 22.90 28.79 10.95
C PRO A 212 22.35 28.14 9.68
N LEU A 213 22.94 28.35 8.50
CA LEU A 213 22.52 27.69 7.27
C LEU A 213 22.81 26.19 7.28
N SER A 214 23.92 25.77 7.89
CA SER A 214 24.25 24.36 8.12
C SER A 214 23.26 23.70 9.07
N ILE A 215 22.88 24.41 10.15
CA ILE A 215 21.87 23.94 11.08
C ILE A 215 20.53 23.75 10.37
N LEU A 216 20.11 24.72 9.55
CA LEU A 216 18.87 24.61 8.77
C LEU A 216 18.88 23.43 7.80
N LEU A 217 19.99 23.23 7.07
CA LEU A 217 20.14 22.10 6.14
C LEU A 217 20.07 20.76 6.87
N VAL A 218 20.90 20.59 7.90
CA VAL A 218 21.07 19.30 8.60
C VAL A 218 19.85 18.97 9.46
N VAL A 219 19.39 19.88 10.32
CA VAL A 219 18.21 19.63 11.17
C VAL A 219 16.94 19.56 10.34
N GLY A 220 16.78 20.45 9.35
CA GLY A 220 15.63 20.43 8.43
C GLY A 220 15.56 19.09 7.69
N GLY A 221 16.69 18.66 7.10
CA GLY A 221 16.78 17.38 6.41
C GLY A 221 16.56 16.17 7.33
N TRP A 222 17.08 16.21 8.55
CA TRP A 222 16.87 15.16 9.55
C TRP A 222 15.39 15.01 9.91
N VAL A 223 14.71 16.12 10.24
CA VAL A 223 13.28 16.11 10.58
C VAL A 223 12.41 15.71 9.39
N THR A 224 12.76 16.16 8.17
CA THR A 224 12.10 15.72 6.94
C THR A 224 12.21 14.20 6.77
N SER A 225 13.40 13.63 6.95
CA SER A 225 13.61 12.18 6.89
C SER A 225 12.79 11.43 7.95
N LEU A 226 12.76 11.92 9.18
CA LEU A 226 11.96 11.35 10.25
C LEU A 226 10.46 11.33 9.91
N CYS A 227 9.93 12.39 9.30
CA CYS A 227 8.54 12.38 8.83
C CYS A 227 8.29 11.32 7.74
N ILE A 228 9.26 11.13 6.83
CA ILE A 228 9.21 10.11 5.78
C ILE A 228 9.25 8.71 6.39
N HIS A 229 10.09 8.49 7.41
CA HIS A 229 10.21 7.26 8.17
C HIS A 229 8.87 6.82 8.78
N GLU A 230 8.29 7.68 9.61
CA GLU A 230 7.02 7.41 10.30
C GLU A 230 5.85 7.26 9.32
N PHE A 231 5.86 8.05 8.24
CA PHE A 231 4.89 7.91 7.16
C PHE A 231 5.02 6.55 6.45
N GLY A 232 6.24 6.04 6.25
CA GLY A 232 6.51 4.72 5.68
C GLY A 232 5.81 3.61 6.47
N HIS A 233 6.00 3.59 7.80
CA HIS A 233 5.32 2.63 8.68
C HIS A 233 3.80 2.72 8.52
N ALA A 234 3.24 3.92 8.59
CA ALA A 234 1.80 4.15 8.49
C ALA A 234 1.21 3.70 7.14
N VAL A 235 1.90 3.97 6.02
CA VAL A 235 1.45 3.57 4.68
C VAL A 235 1.38 2.05 4.56
N ILE A 236 2.46 1.35 4.93
CA ILE A 236 2.50 -0.11 4.80
C ILE A 236 1.54 -0.77 5.80
N ALA A 237 1.37 -0.22 7.01
CA ALA A 237 0.34 -0.68 7.93
C ALA A 237 -1.08 -0.49 7.38
N TYR A 238 -1.37 0.65 6.74
CA TYR A 238 -2.65 0.90 6.07
C TYR A 238 -2.94 -0.08 4.94
N LEU A 239 -1.94 -0.35 4.09
CA LEU A 239 -2.04 -1.37 3.04
C LEU A 239 -2.22 -2.76 3.65
N GLY A 240 -1.52 -3.03 4.76
CA GLY A 240 -1.57 -4.25 5.55
C GLY A 240 -2.87 -4.48 6.30
N GLY A 241 -3.73 -3.47 6.46
CA GLY A 241 -5.08 -3.60 7.02
C GLY A 241 -5.42 -2.64 8.17
N ASP A 242 -4.42 -1.98 8.76
CA ASP A 242 -4.65 -1.05 9.86
C ASP A 242 -5.24 0.28 9.35
N ARG A 243 -6.56 0.46 9.53
CA ARG A 243 -7.25 1.70 9.15
C ARG A 243 -7.10 2.81 10.17
N SER A 244 -6.66 2.50 11.40
CA SER A 244 -6.57 3.47 12.49
C SER A 244 -5.52 4.55 12.23
N VAL A 245 -4.45 4.22 11.49
CA VAL A 245 -3.40 5.16 11.09
C VAL A 245 -3.92 6.31 10.20
N ALA A 246 -4.96 6.06 9.40
CA ALA A 246 -5.58 7.09 8.58
C ALA A 246 -6.41 8.05 9.44
N SER A 247 -7.20 7.52 10.39
CA SER A 247 -7.98 8.34 11.32
C SER A 247 -7.11 9.10 12.33
N ALA A 248 -5.97 8.54 12.76
CA ALA A 248 -4.99 9.21 13.60
C ALA A 248 -4.23 10.32 12.84
N GLY A 249 -4.33 10.34 11.50
CA GLY A 249 -3.70 11.34 10.65
C GLY A 249 -2.20 11.11 10.42
N TYR A 250 -1.68 9.90 10.66
CA TYR A 250 -0.28 9.56 10.40
C TYR A 250 0.06 9.57 8.90
N LEU A 251 -0.93 9.39 8.03
CA LEU A 251 -0.79 9.49 6.56
C LEU A 251 -0.76 10.95 6.04
N SER A 252 -0.31 11.90 6.87
CA SER A 252 -0.28 13.34 6.51
C SER A 252 1.10 13.99 6.48
N LEU A 253 2.18 13.23 6.72
CA LEU A 253 3.56 13.75 6.91
C LEU A 253 3.64 14.86 7.98
N ASN A 254 2.69 14.88 8.93
CA ASN A 254 2.64 15.92 9.94
C ASN A 254 3.42 15.49 11.20
N PRO A 255 4.58 16.11 11.48
CA PRO A 255 5.39 15.77 12.66
C PRO A 255 4.62 15.89 13.99
N LEU A 256 3.66 16.82 14.06
CA LEU A 256 2.89 17.11 15.27
C LEU A 256 1.82 16.08 15.59
N LYS A 257 1.50 15.19 14.63
CA LYS A 257 0.50 14.16 14.82
C LYS A 257 1.07 12.86 15.38
N TYR A 258 2.39 12.70 15.41
CA TYR A 258 3.03 11.52 15.97
C TYR A 258 2.86 11.45 17.48
N THR A 259 2.93 10.24 18.04
CA THR A 259 2.43 9.88 19.37
C THR A 259 2.92 10.82 20.49
N HIS A 260 4.20 11.19 20.47
CA HIS A 260 4.78 12.12 21.45
C HIS A 260 5.75 13.09 20.76
N PRO A 261 5.29 14.21 20.18
CA PRO A 261 6.12 15.08 19.34
C PRO A 261 7.40 15.58 20.04
N VAL A 262 7.34 15.80 21.36
CA VAL A 262 8.51 16.17 22.18
C VAL A 262 9.56 15.06 22.21
N LEU A 263 9.17 13.84 22.58
CA LEU A 263 10.09 12.70 22.59
C LEU A 263 10.51 12.29 21.18
N SER A 264 9.63 12.49 20.20
CA SER A 264 9.80 12.00 18.83
C SER A 264 10.64 12.93 17.96
N ILE A 265 10.76 14.21 18.32
CA ILE A 265 11.43 15.21 17.49
C ILE A 265 12.39 16.04 18.33
N ALA A 266 11.95 16.59 19.48
CA ALA A 266 12.79 17.46 20.27
C ALA A 266 13.99 16.69 20.85
N LEU A 267 13.80 15.48 21.37
CA LEU A 267 14.90 14.67 21.91
C LEU A 267 15.93 14.28 20.82
N PRO A 268 15.55 13.73 19.65
CA PRO A 268 16.49 13.52 18.55
C PRO A 268 17.23 14.78 18.11
N VAL A 269 16.55 15.93 18.04
CA VAL A 269 17.19 17.20 17.65
C VAL A 269 18.17 17.68 18.72
N VAL A 270 17.85 17.55 20.00
CA VAL A 270 18.76 17.91 21.11
C VAL A 270 20.02 17.04 21.06
N PHE A 271 19.88 15.72 20.91
CA PHE A 271 21.03 14.83 20.80
C PHE A 271 21.85 15.07 19.53
N LEU A 272 21.20 15.38 18.43
CA LEU A 272 21.86 15.80 17.19
C LEU A 272 22.70 17.06 17.42
N LEU A 273 22.13 18.08 18.08
CA LEU A 273 22.78 19.36 18.38
C LEU A 273 23.85 19.30 19.49
N ILE A 274 23.94 18.21 20.26
CA ILE A 274 24.95 18.06 21.32
C ILE A 274 26.08 17.10 20.89
N GLY A 275 25.73 16.00 20.23
CA GLY A 275 26.65 14.89 19.97
C GLY A 275 26.84 14.52 18.51
N GLY A 276 26.09 15.13 17.58
CA GLY A 276 26.17 14.79 16.16
C GLY A 276 25.67 13.37 15.83
N ILE A 277 24.88 12.76 16.73
CA ILE A 277 24.25 11.44 16.51
C ILE A 277 22.74 11.64 16.46
N GLY A 278 22.13 11.18 15.37
CA GLY A 278 20.68 11.20 15.23
C GLY A 278 20.02 10.03 15.97
N LEU A 279 19.13 10.32 16.92
CA LEU A 279 18.33 9.30 17.60
C LEU A 279 17.09 8.91 16.78
N PRO A 280 16.59 7.66 16.89
CA PRO A 280 15.32 7.28 16.31
C PRO A 280 14.19 8.22 16.77
N GLY A 281 13.28 8.53 15.84
CA GLY A 281 12.04 9.23 16.14
C GLY A 281 11.12 8.38 17.01
N GLY A 282 10.14 9.03 17.62
CA GLY A 282 9.16 8.35 18.46
C GLY A 282 8.08 7.70 17.61
N ALA A 283 7.83 6.43 17.92
CA ALA A 283 7.05 5.52 17.12
C ALA A 283 5.60 5.97 16.89
N VAL A 284 5.16 5.84 15.65
CA VAL A 284 3.73 5.72 15.31
C VAL A 284 3.13 4.48 15.98
N TYR A 285 1.97 4.62 16.61
CA TYR A 285 1.24 3.47 17.15
C TYR A 285 0.55 2.69 16.03
N LEU A 286 1.03 1.48 15.77
CA LEU A 286 0.44 0.55 14.82
C LEU A 286 -0.47 -0.44 15.55
N ASN A 287 -1.71 -0.59 15.08
CA ASN A 287 -2.57 -1.68 15.53
C ASN A 287 -2.16 -2.96 14.82
N GLU A 288 -1.16 -3.64 15.40
CA GLU A 288 -0.66 -4.90 14.86
C GLU A 288 -1.78 -5.92 14.64
N ARG A 289 -2.79 -6.00 15.51
CA ARG A 289 -3.89 -6.98 15.38
C ARG A 289 -4.74 -6.76 14.13
N ALA A 290 -4.79 -5.54 13.60
CA ALA A 290 -5.50 -5.22 12.36
C ALA A 290 -4.71 -5.61 11.10
N ILE A 291 -3.40 -5.85 11.22
CA ILE A 291 -2.53 -6.21 10.10
C ILE A 291 -2.73 -7.68 9.72
N ARG A 292 -2.92 -7.93 8.42
CA ARG A 292 -3.48 -9.18 7.88
C ARG A 292 -2.62 -10.43 8.07
N ASN A 293 -1.29 -10.31 8.09
CA ASN A 293 -0.38 -11.43 8.34
C ASN A 293 0.98 -10.92 8.83
N ASP A 294 1.83 -11.85 9.28
CA ASP A 294 3.13 -11.52 9.87
C ASP A 294 4.11 -10.89 8.87
N ARG A 295 4.02 -11.24 7.58
CA ARG A 295 4.80 -10.57 6.53
C ARG A 295 4.47 -9.09 6.43
N TRP A 296 3.18 -8.73 6.47
CA TRP A 296 2.76 -7.32 6.47
C TRP A 296 3.20 -6.57 7.72
N ARG A 297 3.28 -7.23 8.89
CA ARG A 297 3.84 -6.64 10.11
C ARG A 297 5.33 -6.35 9.94
N SER A 298 6.09 -7.32 9.42
CA SER A 298 7.52 -7.14 9.12
C SER A 298 7.76 -6.04 8.09
N PHE A 299 6.96 -5.99 7.02
CA PHE A 299 7.06 -4.93 6.01
C PHE A 299 6.69 -3.57 6.59
N ALA A 300 5.70 -3.49 7.48
CA ALA A 300 5.36 -2.24 8.14
C ALA A 300 6.55 -1.71 8.93
N SER A 301 7.27 -2.56 9.67
CA SER A 301 8.48 -2.17 10.39
C SER A 301 9.67 -1.86 9.46
N ALA A 302 9.84 -2.59 8.35
CA ALA A 302 10.90 -2.27 7.38
C ALA A 302 10.69 -0.96 6.61
N ALA A 303 9.46 -0.45 6.58
CA ALA A 303 9.08 0.70 5.75
C ALA A 303 9.74 2.01 6.19
N GLY A 304 9.94 2.23 7.49
CA GLY A 304 10.62 3.41 8.02
C GLY A 304 12.09 3.48 7.58
N PRO A 305 12.92 2.46 7.88
CA PRO A 305 14.30 2.41 7.43
C PRO A 305 14.43 2.48 5.91
N LEU A 306 13.50 1.87 5.16
CA LEU A 306 13.47 1.98 3.70
C LEU A 306 13.18 3.43 3.24
N GLY A 307 12.29 4.15 3.93
CA GLY A 307 12.05 5.57 3.68
C GLY A 307 13.31 6.42 3.88
N ASN A 308 14.04 6.20 4.98
CA ASN A 308 15.32 6.86 5.22
C ASN A 308 16.36 6.49 4.16
N LEU A 309 16.40 5.23 3.72
CA LEU A 309 17.31 4.79 2.66
C LEU A 309 17.02 5.51 1.34
N LEU A 310 15.75 5.60 0.94
CA LEU A 310 15.35 6.33 -0.27
C LEU A 310 15.73 7.81 -0.16
N PHE A 311 15.53 8.42 1.00
CA PHE A 311 15.94 9.80 1.24
C PHE A 311 17.47 9.96 1.21
N ALA A 312 18.23 9.08 1.87
CA ALA A 312 19.70 9.07 1.87
C ALA A 312 20.29 8.94 0.47
N VAL A 313 19.72 8.05 -0.36
CA VAL A 313 20.13 7.90 -1.76
C VAL A 313 19.81 9.16 -2.56
N LEU A 314 18.65 9.79 -2.34
CA LEU A 314 18.28 11.03 -3.03
C LEU A 314 19.24 12.18 -2.72
N ILE A 315 19.55 12.42 -1.44
CA ILE A 315 20.47 13.50 -1.03
C ILE A 315 21.94 13.14 -1.28
N GLY A 316 22.27 11.85 -1.32
CA GLY A 316 23.61 11.33 -1.62
C GLY A 316 23.91 11.18 -3.11
N TRP A 317 22.88 11.20 -3.96
CA TRP A 317 22.99 11.07 -5.41
C TRP A 317 24.05 12.00 -6.05
N PRO A 318 24.20 13.29 -5.63
CA PRO A 318 25.26 14.14 -6.17
C PRO A 318 26.67 13.56 -5.99
N PHE A 319 26.98 12.93 -4.85
CA PHE A 319 28.30 12.32 -4.63
C PHE A 319 28.53 11.11 -5.54
N LEU A 320 27.49 10.34 -5.87
CA LEU A 320 27.59 9.27 -6.85
C LEU A 320 27.92 9.80 -8.25
N VAL A 321 27.23 10.87 -8.68
CA VAL A 321 27.43 11.48 -10.01
C VAL A 321 28.81 12.10 -10.15
N PHE A 322 29.26 12.84 -9.13
CA PHE A 322 30.54 13.56 -9.17
C PHE A 322 31.70 12.78 -8.54
N ARG A 323 31.50 11.48 -8.26
CA ARG A 323 32.52 10.58 -7.68
C ARG A 323 33.16 11.15 -6.41
N GLY A 324 32.33 11.75 -5.55
CA GLY A 324 32.74 12.34 -4.28
C GLY A 324 33.39 13.72 -4.36
N ALA A 325 33.69 14.23 -5.56
CA ALA A 325 34.30 15.55 -5.72
C ALA A 325 33.22 16.66 -5.71
N PRO A 326 33.35 17.71 -4.89
CA PRO A 326 32.56 18.94 -5.02
C PRO A 326 32.85 19.61 -6.38
N PRO A 327 31.90 19.62 -7.32
CA PRO A 327 32.16 20.09 -8.69
C PRO A 327 31.96 21.60 -8.85
N PHE A 328 30.99 22.19 -8.13
CA PHE A 328 30.60 23.60 -8.19
C PHE A 328 29.77 23.97 -6.94
N GLY A 329 29.55 25.27 -6.74
CA GLY A 329 28.95 25.81 -5.52
C GLY A 329 29.98 25.94 -4.38
N ASP A 330 29.54 26.53 -3.28
CA ASP A 330 30.39 26.72 -2.11
C ASP A 330 30.74 25.38 -1.42
N PHE A 331 31.95 25.29 -0.89
CA PHE A 331 32.45 24.09 -0.23
C PHE A 331 31.65 23.72 1.05
N HIS A 332 31.16 24.70 1.79
CA HIS A 332 30.38 24.49 3.02
C HIS A 332 29.04 23.80 2.77
N PHE A 333 28.50 23.88 1.55
CA PHE A 333 27.31 23.10 1.19
C PHE A 333 27.64 21.60 1.16
N TRP A 334 28.76 21.23 0.54
CA TRP A 334 29.14 19.84 0.34
C TRP A 334 29.51 19.13 1.64
N THR A 335 30.17 19.84 2.55
CA THR A 335 30.46 19.35 3.91
C THR A 335 29.18 19.09 4.70
N ALA A 336 28.26 20.07 4.74
CA ALA A 336 26.98 19.92 5.45
C ALA A 336 26.08 18.83 4.84
N LEU A 337 26.04 18.73 3.50
CA LEU A 337 25.31 17.66 2.81
C LEU A 337 25.91 16.29 3.11
N ALA A 338 27.24 16.14 3.06
CA ALA A 338 27.93 14.90 3.40
C ALA A 338 27.62 14.45 4.83
N PHE A 339 27.65 15.39 5.78
CA PHE A 339 27.28 15.12 7.17
C PHE A 339 25.81 14.71 7.30
N LEU A 340 24.87 15.36 6.59
CA LEU A 340 23.48 14.94 6.56
C LEU A 340 23.31 13.52 5.99
N VAL A 341 24.01 13.16 4.91
CA VAL A 341 23.99 11.78 4.37
C VAL A 341 24.50 10.78 5.41
N PHE A 342 25.63 11.10 6.06
CA PHE A 342 26.19 10.27 7.13
C PHE A 342 25.20 10.03 8.27
N LEU A 343 24.48 11.07 8.70
CA LEU A 343 23.43 10.93 9.70
C LEU A 343 22.32 9.99 9.22
N GLN A 344 21.86 10.10 7.97
CA GLN A 344 20.83 9.21 7.43
C GLN A 344 21.28 7.74 7.42
N ILE A 345 22.52 7.48 6.98
CA ILE A 345 23.09 6.12 7.01
C ILE A 345 23.19 5.60 8.45
N SER A 346 23.64 6.44 9.38
CA SER A 346 23.68 6.10 10.81
C SER A 346 22.29 5.72 11.35
N ALA A 347 21.26 6.49 10.98
CA ALA A 347 19.87 6.22 11.35
C ALA A 347 19.38 4.87 10.81
N ILE A 348 19.72 4.55 9.56
CA ILE A 348 19.34 3.29 8.94
C ILE A 348 20.03 2.12 9.66
N VAL A 349 21.34 2.20 9.89
CA VAL A 349 22.09 1.14 10.57
C VAL A 349 21.56 0.91 11.98
N LEU A 350 21.29 1.97 12.76
CA LEU A 350 20.67 1.85 14.08
C LEU A 350 19.30 1.18 14.01
N ASN A 351 18.43 1.64 13.12
CA ASN A 351 17.08 1.08 13.02
C ASN A 351 17.06 -0.34 12.45
N LEU A 352 18.13 -0.84 11.84
CA LEU A 352 18.22 -2.25 11.42
C LEU A 352 18.74 -3.19 12.51
N ILE A 353 19.16 -2.66 13.67
CA ILE A 353 19.59 -3.50 14.80
C ILE A 353 18.38 -4.34 15.27
N PRO A 354 18.50 -5.68 15.38
CA PRO A 354 17.39 -6.57 15.75
C PRO A 354 17.11 -6.57 17.25
N VAL A 355 17.02 -5.39 17.88
CA VAL A 355 16.87 -5.20 19.32
C VAL A 355 15.79 -4.13 19.59
N PRO A 356 14.88 -4.31 20.56
CA PRO A 356 13.90 -3.29 20.91
C PRO A 356 14.58 -1.98 21.37
N PRO A 357 14.04 -0.79 21.03
CA PRO A 357 12.80 -0.54 20.27
C PRO A 357 13.01 -0.33 18.76
N PHE A 358 14.18 -0.70 18.20
CA PHE A 358 14.51 -0.45 16.79
C PHE A 358 13.65 -1.28 15.83
N ASP A 359 13.46 -0.79 14.60
CA ASP A 359 12.65 -1.45 13.58
C ASP A 359 13.17 -2.83 13.16
N GLY A 360 14.48 -3.06 13.24
CA GLY A 360 15.08 -4.36 12.95
C GLY A 360 14.48 -5.45 13.83
N PHE A 361 14.14 -5.10 15.08
CA PHE A 361 13.38 -6.00 15.95
C PHE A 361 11.94 -6.17 15.46
N GLY A 362 11.24 -5.09 15.09
CA GLY A 362 9.87 -5.16 14.55
C GLY A 362 9.77 -5.95 13.24
N MET A 363 10.85 -6.03 12.46
CA MET A 363 10.94 -6.89 11.28
C MET A 363 10.93 -8.37 11.64
N ILE A 364 11.65 -8.77 12.69
CA ILE A 364 11.76 -10.18 13.10
C ILE A 364 10.70 -10.60 14.13
N ALA A 365 10.17 -9.66 14.90
CA ALA A 365 9.25 -9.90 16.01
C ALA A 365 8.05 -10.75 15.60
N PRO A 366 7.38 -10.55 14.44
CA PRO A 366 6.27 -11.38 13.97
C PRO A 366 6.58 -12.88 13.82
N TRP A 367 7.86 -13.26 13.81
CA TRP A 367 8.32 -14.64 13.64
C TRP A 367 8.87 -15.24 14.95
N LEU A 368 9.03 -14.42 15.99
CA LEU A 368 9.51 -14.86 17.29
C LEU A 368 8.38 -15.51 18.11
N SER A 369 8.77 -16.39 19.03
CA SER A 369 7.87 -16.99 20.01
C SER A 369 7.25 -15.92 20.92
N ILE A 370 6.10 -16.23 21.51
CA ILE A 370 5.36 -15.28 22.34
C ILE A 370 6.16 -14.86 23.58
N GLU A 371 6.96 -15.77 24.13
CA GLU A 371 7.84 -15.53 25.30
C GLU A 371 8.89 -14.47 24.99
N LEU A 372 9.53 -14.56 23.82
CA LEU A 372 10.54 -13.58 23.39
C LEU A 372 9.93 -12.19 23.18
N ARG A 373 8.70 -12.12 22.66
CA ARG A 373 7.99 -10.83 22.51
C ARG A 373 7.61 -10.24 23.87
N ILE A 374 7.17 -11.07 24.81
CA ILE A 374 6.88 -10.63 26.18
C ILE A 374 8.17 -10.14 26.85
N LEU A 375 9.28 -10.86 26.72
CA LEU A 375 10.57 -10.43 27.26
C LEU A 375 10.99 -9.09 26.64
N ALA A 376 10.93 -8.95 25.33
CA ALA A 376 11.21 -7.70 24.63
C ALA A 376 10.36 -6.53 25.14
N SER A 377 9.05 -6.76 25.33
CA SER A 377 8.14 -5.75 25.88
C SER A 377 8.49 -5.35 27.31
N ARG A 378 9.01 -6.28 28.13
CA ARG A 378 9.46 -6.02 29.51
C ARG A 378 10.78 -5.26 29.57
N LEU A 379 11.70 -5.54 28.65
CA LEU A 379 13.00 -4.86 28.58
C LEU A 379 12.84 -3.39 28.17
N GLY A 380 11.82 -3.07 27.36
CA GLY A 380 11.50 -1.69 26.98
C GLY A 380 12.69 -0.98 26.34
N MET A 381 13.10 0.16 26.92
CA MET A 381 14.23 0.97 26.44
C MET A 381 15.61 0.50 26.92
N LEU A 382 15.70 -0.47 27.85
CA LEU A 382 16.99 -0.91 28.40
C LEU A 382 17.99 -1.39 27.34
N PRO A 383 17.60 -2.20 26.33
CA PRO A 383 18.54 -2.65 25.31
C PRO A 383 19.09 -1.50 24.46
N MET A 384 18.27 -0.49 24.18
CA MET A 384 18.71 0.74 23.51
C MET A 384 19.78 1.47 24.33
N LEU A 385 19.53 1.69 25.62
CA LEU A 385 20.49 2.35 26.52
C LEU A 385 21.82 1.57 26.60
N LEU A 386 21.74 0.24 26.65
CA LEU A 386 22.92 -0.63 26.62
C LEU A 386 23.70 -0.48 25.30
N ILE A 387 23.02 -0.45 24.16
CA ILE A 387 23.66 -0.25 22.85
C ILE A 387 24.36 1.12 22.83
N PHE A 388 23.69 2.19 23.26
CA PHE A 388 24.32 3.52 23.33
C PHE A 388 25.56 3.53 24.23
N PHE A 389 25.50 2.88 25.38
CA PHE A 389 26.66 2.73 26.27
C PHE A 389 27.82 1.98 25.59
N LEU A 390 27.54 0.88 24.87
CA LEU A 390 28.55 0.12 24.14
C LEU A 390 29.15 0.90 22.97
N LEU A 391 28.36 1.72 22.28
CA LEU A 391 28.84 2.61 21.23
C LEU A 391 29.73 3.73 21.80
N TRP A 392 29.36 4.29 22.96
CA TRP A 392 30.11 5.37 23.60
C TRP A 392 31.46 4.91 24.19
N GLN A 393 31.57 3.69 24.69
CA GLN A 393 32.81 3.10 25.22
C GLN A 393 33.97 3.05 24.20
N GLY A 394 33.69 3.14 22.90
CA GLY A 394 34.74 3.05 21.86
C GLY A 394 35.34 1.65 21.69
N GLY A 395 34.67 0.61 22.19
CA GLY A 395 35.11 -0.78 22.08
C GLY A 395 34.83 -1.41 20.70
N PRO A 396 35.00 -2.74 20.57
CA PRO A 396 34.81 -3.46 19.30
C PRO A 396 33.42 -3.27 18.67
N VAL A 397 32.37 -3.17 19.50
CA VAL A 397 30.99 -2.93 19.03
C VAL A 397 30.88 -1.56 18.35
N SER A 398 31.46 -0.53 18.97
CA SER A 398 31.54 0.82 18.40
C SER A 398 32.30 0.81 17.08
N ALA A 399 33.47 0.14 17.05
CA ALA A 399 34.28 0.04 15.83
C ALA A 399 33.51 -0.64 14.68
N VAL A 400 32.84 -1.78 14.94
CA VAL A 400 32.02 -2.47 13.92
C VAL A 400 30.89 -1.57 13.42
N PHE A 401 30.22 -0.86 14.32
CA PHE A 401 29.12 0.03 13.97
C PHE A 401 29.57 1.21 13.10
N TRP A 402 30.62 1.93 13.50
CA TRP A 402 31.14 3.06 12.72
C TRP A 402 31.76 2.60 11.39
N ASN A 403 32.47 1.48 11.37
CA ASN A 403 33.01 0.91 10.13
C ASN A 403 31.89 0.56 9.14
N ALA A 404 30.75 0.04 9.62
CA ALA A 404 29.59 -0.22 8.77
C ALA A 404 29.03 1.07 8.18
N ILE A 405 28.89 2.14 8.98
CA ILE A 405 28.43 3.44 8.52
C ILE A 405 29.37 4.02 7.45
N TYR A 406 30.68 4.08 7.74
CA TYR A 406 31.66 4.61 6.79
C TYR A 406 31.73 3.78 5.50
N SER A 407 31.62 2.46 5.60
CA SER A 407 31.55 1.59 4.41
C SER A 407 30.33 1.90 3.55
N LEU A 408 29.17 2.11 4.16
CA LEU A 408 27.93 2.45 3.45
C LEU A 408 27.96 3.86 2.86
N THR A 409 28.55 4.85 3.54
CA THR A 409 28.74 6.19 2.95
C THR A 409 29.74 6.17 1.80
N ASN A 410 30.79 5.34 1.90
CA ASN A 410 31.76 5.13 0.82
C ASN A 410 31.11 4.46 -0.42
N LEU A 411 30.11 3.59 -0.25
CA LEU A 411 29.32 3.09 -1.39
C LEU A 411 28.56 4.21 -2.14
N LEU A 412 28.22 5.29 -1.44
CA LEU A 412 27.63 6.50 -2.05
C LEU A 412 28.69 7.49 -2.56
N ASN A 413 29.98 7.11 -2.53
CA ASN A 413 31.13 7.97 -2.83
C ASN A 413 31.19 9.24 -1.95
N VAL A 414 30.63 9.22 -0.74
CA VAL A 414 30.71 10.37 0.18
C VAL A 414 32.08 10.35 0.86
N PRO A 415 32.96 11.33 0.62
CA PRO A 415 34.29 11.35 1.24
C PRO A 415 34.23 11.58 2.75
N GLU A 416 35.00 10.79 3.49
CA GLU A 416 35.07 10.87 4.96
C GLU A 416 35.51 12.25 5.47
N TYR A 417 36.43 12.92 4.75
CA TYR A 417 36.87 14.26 5.12
C TYR A 417 35.75 15.30 5.04
N LEU A 418 34.80 15.18 4.10
CA LEU A 418 33.64 16.08 4.01
C LEU A 418 32.67 15.84 5.16
N ILE A 419 32.50 14.59 5.60
CA ILE A 419 31.69 14.24 6.76
C ILE A 419 32.29 14.89 8.01
N TYR A 420 33.61 14.73 8.22
CA TYR A 420 34.32 15.31 9.35
C TYR A 420 34.21 16.84 9.38
N LEU A 421 34.48 17.50 8.25
CA LEU A 421 34.36 18.96 8.15
C LEU A 421 32.91 19.43 8.33
N GLY A 422 31.94 18.67 7.82
CA GLY A 422 30.52 18.97 8.00
C GLY A 422 30.06 18.86 9.45
N GLN A 423 30.57 17.86 10.18
CA GLN A 423 30.34 17.72 11.61
C GLN A 423 30.88 18.91 12.40
N HIS A 424 32.12 19.35 12.12
CA HIS A 424 32.71 20.54 12.75
C HIS A 424 32.02 21.84 12.34
N GLN A 425 31.51 21.92 11.11
CA GLN A 425 30.72 23.07 10.67
C GLN A 425 29.36 23.16 11.39
N PHE A 426 28.79 22.02 11.77
CA PHE A 426 27.52 21.92 12.48
C PHE A 426 27.67 22.04 14.00
N LEU A 427 28.76 21.51 14.56
CA LEU A 427 29.15 21.55 15.98
C LEU A 427 30.58 22.08 16.10
N PRO A 428 30.78 23.40 15.99
CA PRO A 428 32.09 24.04 15.98
C PRO A 428 32.82 24.01 17.32
#